data_AF-A0A1F1ZJL4-F1
#
_entry.id   AF-A0A1F1ZJL4-F1
#
_cell.length_a   1.000
_cell.length_b   1.000
_cell.length_c   1.000
_cell.angle_alpha   90.00
_cell.angle_beta   90.00
_cell.angle_gamma   90.00
#
_symmetry.space_group_name_H-M   'P 1'
#
loop_
_entity.id
_entity.type
_entity.pdbx_description
1 polymer ?
#
loop_
_entity_poly.entity_id
_entity_poly.type
_entity_poly.pdbx_seq_one_letter_code
_entity_poly.pdbx_strand_id
1 'polypeptide(L)'
;MTENNYRTVRSIDAYLATFPNALRGLEGRRLRIVVEAVHSGVLEGCRPTEENAADIAQSRERGPMPPEPAQAICDRVRARRNDQKRNRDNTPTA
;
A
#
# COMPACT_ATOMS: atom_id res chain seq x y z
N MET A 1 24.61 -7.32 -18.66
CA MET A 1 23.18 -7.20 -18.30
C MET A 1 22.99 -7.98 -17.02
N THR A 2 22.70 -7.29 -15.92
CA THR A 2 22.61 -7.89 -14.59
C THR A 2 21.32 -8.71 -14.52
N GLU A 3 21.42 -10.03 -14.70
CA GLU A 3 20.37 -10.98 -14.36
C GLU A 3 20.13 -10.88 -12.85
N ASN A 4 19.16 -10.03 -12.47
CA ASN A 4 18.52 -10.15 -11.18
C ASN A 4 17.79 -11.50 -11.18
N ASN A 5 18.50 -12.54 -10.73
CA ASN A 5 17.94 -13.83 -10.36
C ASN A 5 16.85 -13.58 -9.31
N TYR A 6 15.62 -13.38 -9.77
CA TYR A 6 14.38 -13.49 -9.00
C TYR A 6 14.27 -14.94 -8.54
N ARG A 7 15.06 -15.29 -7.51
CA ARG A 7 15.09 -16.60 -6.88
C ARG A 7 13.67 -16.98 -6.48
N THR A 8 13.10 -17.86 -7.29
CA THR A 8 11.92 -18.67 -7.00
C THR A 8 10.70 -17.85 -6.55
N VAL A 9 10.03 -17.21 -7.51
CA VAL A 9 8.59 -16.96 -7.34
C VAL A 9 7.98 -18.34 -7.09
N ARG A 10 7.61 -18.65 -5.84
CA ARG A 10 6.78 -19.81 -5.53
C ARG A 10 5.56 -19.70 -6.45
N SER A 11 5.23 -20.78 -7.16
CA SER A 11 4.10 -20.76 -8.08
C SER A 11 2.84 -20.25 -7.37
N ILE A 12 1.93 -19.64 -8.11
CA ILE A 12 0.64 -19.19 -7.57
C ILE A 12 -0.04 -20.33 -6.78
N ASP A 13 0.12 -21.58 -7.24
CA ASP A 13 -0.38 -22.79 -6.57
C ASP A 13 0.20 -22.98 -5.16
N ALA A 14 1.48 -22.68 -4.96
CA ALA A 14 2.11 -22.76 -3.64
C ALA A 14 1.55 -21.69 -2.68
N TYR A 15 1.20 -20.51 -3.19
CA TYR A 15 0.53 -19.47 -2.41
C TYR A 15 -0.93 -19.83 -2.11
N LEU A 16 -1.65 -20.43 -3.05
CA LEU A 16 -2.98 -20.98 -2.82
C LEU A 16 -2.97 -22.10 -1.77
N ALA A 17 -1.95 -22.96 -1.76
CA ALA A 17 -1.79 -23.99 -0.73
C ALA A 17 -1.39 -23.41 0.65
N THR A 18 -0.64 -22.30 0.67
CA THR A 18 -0.19 -21.65 1.92
C THR A 18 -1.29 -20.79 2.54
N PHE A 19 -2.12 -20.15 1.71
CA PHE A 19 -3.18 -19.22 2.13
C PHE A 19 -4.52 -19.59 1.49
N PRO A 20 -5.05 -20.80 1.72
CA PRO A 20 -6.23 -21.30 1.02
C PRO A 20 -7.49 -20.50 1.32
N ASN A 21 -7.65 -19.94 2.52
CA ASN A 21 -8.85 -19.19 2.88
C ASN A 21 -8.80 -17.74 2.37
N ALA A 22 -7.63 -17.10 2.49
CA ALA A 22 -7.41 -15.75 1.96
C ALA A 22 -7.42 -15.72 0.41
N LEU A 23 -6.89 -16.80 -0.18
CA LEU A 23 -6.83 -17.15 -1.60
C LEU A 23 -8.21 -17.32 -2.27
N ARG A 24 -9.20 -17.72 -1.46
CA ARG A 24 -10.40 -18.38 -1.95
C ARG A 24 -11.27 -17.46 -2.80
N GLY A 25 -11.59 -17.91 -4.00
CA GLY A 25 -12.47 -17.17 -4.93
C GLY A 25 -11.78 -16.01 -5.67
N LEU A 26 -10.47 -15.82 -5.47
CA LEU A 26 -9.69 -14.93 -6.33
C LEU A 26 -9.23 -15.68 -7.57
N GLU A 27 -9.44 -15.09 -8.75
CA GLU A 27 -9.05 -15.67 -10.02
C GLU A 27 -8.35 -14.67 -10.93
N GLY A 28 -7.65 -15.21 -11.93
CA GLY A 28 -7.03 -14.45 -13.02
C GLY A 28 -6.12 -13.33 -12.54
N ARG A 29 -6.40 -12.09 -13.00
CA ARG A 29 -5.56 -10.92 -12.71
C ARG A 29 -5.57 -10.54 -11.21
N ARG A 30 -6.70 -10.72 -10.51
CA ARG A 30 -6.79 -10.36 -9.07
C ARG A 30 -5.91 -11.27 -8.23
N LEU A 31 -5.98 -12.57 -8.47
CA LEU A 31 -5.14 -13.56 -7.78
C LEU A 31 -3.65 -13.25 -7.97
N ARG A 32 -3.22 -13.03 -9.21
CA ARG A 32 -1.82 -12.71 -9.52
C ARG A 32 -1.32 -11.47 -8.77
N ILE A 33 -2.13 -10.42 -8.77
CA ILE A 33 -1.81 -9.16 -8.08
C ILE A 33 -1.62 -9.36 -6.58
N VAL A 34 -2.51 -10.11 -5.93
CA VAL A 34 -2.45 -10.35 -4.49
C VAL A 34 -1.23 -11.20 -4.16
N VAL A 35 -0.97 -12.26 -4.94
CA VAL A 35 0.22 -13.09 -4.78
C VAL A 35 1.51 -12.29 -4.97
N GLU A 36 1.59 -11.41 -5.97
CA GLU A 36 2.75 -10.53 -6.18
C GLU A 36 2.98 -9.59 -4.98
N ALA A 37 1.90 -9.02 -4.42
CA ALA A 37 1.99 -8.15 -3.24
C ALA A 37 2.44 -8.91 -1.98
N VAL A 38 1.88 -10.09 -1.73
CA VAL A 38 2.30 -10.96 -0.62
C VAL A 38 3.75 -11.39 -0.80
N HIS A 39 4.16 -11.75 -2.02
CA HIS A 39 5.54 -12.12 -2.32
C HIS A 39 6.52 -10.97 -2.10
N SER A 40 6.15 -9.74 -2.47
CA SER A 40 6.95 -8.54 -2.19
C SER A 40 7.22 -8.38 -0.68
N GLY A 41 6.20 -8.56 0.16
CA GLY A 41 6.38 -8.53 1.62
C GLY A 41 7.33 -9.63 2.13
N VAL A 42 7.28 -10.84 1.54
CA VAL A 42 8.23 -11.92 1.86
C VAL A 42 9.67 -11.53 1.54
N LEU A 43 9.90 -10.88 0.39
CA LEU A 43 11.23 -10.42 -0.01
C LEU A 43 11.78 -9.33 0.92
N GLU A 44 10.90 -8.53 1.52
CA GLU A 44 11.25 -7.55 2.55
C GLU A 44 11.50 -8.18 3.94
N GLY A 45 11.38 -9.50 4.06
CA GLY A 45 11.61 -10.25 5.30
C GLY A 45 10.36 -10.39 6.18
N CYS A 46 9.19 -9.92 5.74
CA CYS A 46 7.94 -10.15 6.44
C CYS A 46 7.53 -11.62 6.32
N ARG A 47 6.94 -12.18 7.38
CA ARG A 47 6.24 -13.47 7.32
C ARG A 47 4.74 -13.21 7.18
N PRO A 48 4.19 -13.19 5.96
CA PRO A 48 2.76 -12.96 5.78
C PRO A 48 1.95 -14.12 6.37
N THR A 49 0.87 -13.76 7.04
CA THR A 49 -0.14 -14.67 7.58
C THR A 49 -1.37 -14.71 6.66
N GLU A 50 -2.32 -15.62 6.92
CA GLU A 50 -3.61 -15.59 6.20
C GLU A 50 -4.35 -14.26 6.37
N GLU A 51 -4.30 -13.66 7.54
CA GLU A 51 -4.92 -12.35 7.78
C GLU A 51 -4.32 -11.27 6.88
N ASN A 52 -2.99 -11.22 6.76
CA ASN A 52 -2.32 -10.25 5.88
C ASN A 52 -2.68 -10.49 4.40
N ALA A 53 -2.75 -11.75 3.96
CA ALA A 53 -3.14 -12.08 2.59
C ALA A 53 -4.61 -11.71 2.31
N ALA A 54 -5.51 -11.93 3.28
CA ALA A 54 -6.91 -11.56 3.18
C ALA A 54 -7.09 -10.04 3.19
N ASP A 55 -6.34 -9.32 4.02
CA ASP A 55 -6.35 -7.86 4.04
C ASP A 55 -5.87 -7.30 2.69
N ILE A 56 -4.80 -7.83 2.10
CA ILE A 56 -4.35 -7.41 0.76
C ILE A 56 -5.41 -7.73 -0.31
N ALA A 57 -6.08 -8.87 -0.21
CA ALA A 57 -7.15 -9.27 -1.13
C ALA A 57 -8.37 -8.33 -1.06
N GLN A 58 -8.74 -7.87 0.14
CA GLN A 58 -9.88 -6.98 0.40
C GLN A 58 -9.53 -5.50 0.21
N SER A 59 -8.30 -5.10 0.56
CA SER A 59 -7.81 -3.72 0.49
C SER A 59 -7.73 -3.18 -0.93
N ARG A 60 -7.74 -4.04 -1.96
CA ARG A 60 -7.86 -3.62 -3.37
C ARG A 60 -9.29 -3.55 -3.90
N GLU A 61 -10.29 -4.02 -3.16
CA GLU A 61 -11.71 -3.70 -3.44
C GLU A 61 -12.08 -2.32 -2.92
N ARG A 62 -11.41 -1.85 -1.87
CA ARG A 62 -11.32 -0.42 -1.60
C ARG A 62 -10.46 0.16 -2.72
N GLY A 63 -11.13 0.75 -3.72
CA GLY A 63 -10.46 1.41 -4.83
C GLY A 63 -9.32 2.31 -4.36
N PRO A 64 -8.32 2.58 -5.22
CA PRO A 64 -7.19 3.42 -4.84
C PRO A 64 -7.72 4.63 -4.09
N MET A 65 -7.21 4.87 -2.86
CA MET A 65 -7.52 6.08 -2.13
C MET A 65 -7.35 7.21 -3.15
N PRO A 66 -8.39 8.01 -3.44
CA PRO A 66 -8.35 8.94 -4.56
C PRO A 66 -7.09 9.78 -4.38
N PRO A 67 -6.22 9.87 -5.40
CA PRO A 67 -5.04 10.70 -5.28
C PRO A 67 -5.56 12.10 -4.93
N GLU A 68 -5.28 12.58 -3.72
CA GLU A 68 -5.50 13.99 -3.45
C GLU A 68 -4.70 14.72 -4.54
N PRO A 69 -5.35 15.56 -5.36
CA PRO A 69 -4.61 16.28 -6.39
C PRO A 69 -3.50 17.04 -5.68
N ALA A 70 -2.28 16.99 -6.21
CA ALA A 70 -1.12 17.67 -5.61
C ALA A 70 -1.43 19.14 -5.25
N GLN A 71 -2.36 19.76 -5.97
CA GLN A 71 -2.94 21.07 -5.69
C GLN A 71 -3.58 21.19 -4.29
N ALA A 72 -4.37 20.20 -3.86
CA ALA A 72 -5.03 20.19 -2.55
C ALA A 72 -4.01 20.11 -1.39
N ILE A 73 -2.90 19.38 -1.59
CA ILE A 73 -1.79 19.32 -0.64
C ILE A 73 -1.10 20.69 -0.57
N CYS A 74 -0.79 21.30 -1.72
CA CYS A 74 -0.22 22.64 -1.80
C CYS A 74 -1.12 23.71 -1.16
N ASP A 75 -2.43 23.62 -1.34
CA ASP A 75 -3.40 24.56 -0.78
C ASP A 75 -3.51 24.43 0.75
N ARG A 76 -3.48 23.20 1.30
CA ARG A 76 -3.39 22.99 2.76
C ARG A 76 -2.09 23.55 3.35
N VAL A 77 -0.95 23.32 2.69
CA VAL A 77 0.34 23.85 3.14
C VAL A 77 0.35 25.38 3.11
N ARG A 78 -0.24 25.99 2.07
CA ARG A 78 -0.38 27.45 1.95
C ARG A 78 -1.31 28.01 3.03
N ALA A 79 -2.45 27.36 3.27
CA ALA A 79 -3.38 27.74 4.34
C ALA A 79 -2.72 27.69 5.72
N ARG A 80 -1.97 26.62 6.02
CA ARG A 80 -1.25 26.47 7.29
C ARG A 80 -0.15 27.52 7.49
N ARG A 81 0.56 27.90 6.42
CA ARG A 81 1.55 29.00 6.47
C ARG A 81 0.88 30.35 6.78
N ASN A 82 -0.26 30.62 6.16
CA ASN A 82 -1.00 31.86 6.41
C ASN A 82 -1.54 31.93 7.83
N ASP A 83 -2.01 30.80 8.37
CA ASP A 83 -2.47 30.71 9.76
C ASP A 83 -1.32 30.92 10.76
N GLN A 84 -0.16 30.30 10.53
CA GLN A 84 1.04 30.52 11.36
C GLN A 84 1.54 31.97 11.32
N LYS A 85 1.54 32.61 10.14
CA LYS A 85 1.92 34.02 10.00
C LYS A 85 0.96 34.91 10.79
N ARG A 86 -0.35 34.67 10.65
CA ARG A 86 -1.39 35.42 11.36
C ARG A 86 -1.29 35.25 12.87
N ASN A 87 -0.96 34.06 13.38
CA ASN A 87 -0.75 33.86 14.81
C ASN A 87 0.52 34.56 15.33
N ARG A 88 1.58 34.65 14.51
CA ARG A 88 2.81 35.39 14.84
C ARG A 88 2.61 36.92 14.87
N ASP A 89 1.83 37.46 13.94
CA ASP A 89 1.56 38.90 13.87
C ASP A 89 0.58 39.36 14.98
N ASN A 90 -0.22 38.45 15.55
CA ASN A 90 -1.15 38.72 16.65
C ASN A 90 -0.58 38.37 18.04
N THR A 91 0.69 37.98 18.15
CA THR A 91 1.33 37.81 19.46
C THR A 91 1.82 39.18 19.95
N PRO A 92 1.24 39.77 21.03
CA PRO A 92 1.76 41.03 21.55
C PRO A 92 3.20 40.76 22.03
N THR A 93 4.16 41.44 21.42
CA THR A 93 5.54 41.44 21.91
C THR A 93 5.51 42.23 23.21
N ALA A 94 5.75 41.53 24.33
CA ALA A 94 5.86 42.13 25.66
C ALA A 94 7.05 43.08 25.76
#